data_AF-A0A7A6QWG0-F1
#
_entry.id   AF-A0A7A6QWG0-F1
#
_cell.length_a   1.000
_cell.length_b   1.000
_cell.length_c   1.000
_cell.angle_alpha   90.00
_cell.angle_beta   90.00
_cell.angle_gamma   90.00
#
_symmetry.space_group_name_H-M   'P 1'
#
loop_
_entity.id
_entity.type
_entity.pdbx_description
1 polymer ?
#
loop_
_entity_poly.entity_id
_entity_poly.type
_entity_poly.pdbx_seq_one_letter_code
_entity_poly.pdbx_strand_id
1 'polypeptide(L)'
;MNQQDIEQVVKAVLLKMQSSDTPPAAVHEMGVFASLDDAVAAAKVAQQGLKSVAMRQLAIAAIREAGEKHARDLAELAVSETGMGRVEDKFAKNVAQARGTPGVECLSPQVLTGDNGPTLIENAPWGVVASVTPSTNPAATVINNAISLIAAGNSVIFAPHPAAKKVSQRAITLLNLAIVAAGGPENLLVTVTNPDIETAQRLFKFPGIGLLVVTGGEAVVEAARKHTNKRLIAAGAGNPPVVVDETADLARAAQSIVKGASFDNNII
;
A
#
# COMPACT_ATOMS: atom_id res chain seq x y z
N MET A 1 -59.00 -5.05 12.06
CA MET A 1 -58.08 -5.39 10.97
C MET A 1 -58.58 -6.70 10.40
N ASN A 2 -59.11 -6.68 9.18
CA ASN A 2 -59.83 -7.82 8.62
C ASN A 2 -58.83 -8.86 8.09
N GLN A 3 -59.23 -10.13 7.98
CA GLN A 3 -58.31 -11.23 7.61
C GLN A 3 -57.65 -11.01 6.23
N GLN A 4 -58.35 -10.34 5.32
CA GLN A 4 -57.83 -9.91 4.01
C GLN A 4 -56.72 -8.86 4.11
N ASP A 5 -56.75 -7.96 5.10
CA ASP A 5 -55.72 -6.95 5.30
C ASP A 5 -54.41 -7.60 5.77
N ILE A 6 -54.53 -8.61 6.65
CA ILE A 6 -53.38 -9.38 7.16
C ILE A 6 -52.74 -10.17 6.02
N GLU A 7 -53.54 -10.82 5.16
CA GLU A 7 -53.01 -11.55 4.01
C GLU A 7 -52.32 -10.65 2.99
N GLN A 8 -52.83 -9.44 2.75
CA GLN A 8 -52.17 -8.48 1.86
C GLN A 8 -50.84 -7.98 2.43
N VAL A 9 -50.78 -7.71 3.75
CA VAL A 9 -49.53 -7.30 4.41
C VAL A 9 -48.51 -8.43 4.39
N VAL A 10 -48.92 -9.68 4.69
CA VAL A 10 -48.03 -10.85 4.64
C VAL A 10 -47.52 -11.08 3.22
N LYS A 11 -48.37 -10.97 2.20
CA LYS A 11 -47.99 -11.13 0.79
C LYS A 11 -47.03 -10.03 0.33
N ALA A 12 -47.23 -8.78 0.78
CA ALA A 12 -46.33 -7.67 0.50
C ALA A 12 -44.95 -7.83 1.17
N VAL A 13 -44.91 -8.35 2.40
CA VAL A 13 -43.66 -8.67 3.10
C VAL A 13 -42.92 -9.82 2.43
N LEU A 14 -43.63 -10.89 2.05
CA LEU A 14 -43.05 -12.01 1.31
C LEU A 14 -42.52 -11.60 -0.08
N LEU A 15 -43.23 -10.73 -0.79
CA LEU A 15 -42.75 -10.15 -2.06
C LEU A 15 -41.51 -9.28 -1.85
N LYS A 16 -41.44 -8.50 -0.76
CA LYS A 16 -40.24 -7.72 -0.40
C LYS A 16 -39.05 -8.59 0.02
N MET A 17 -39.31 -9.75 0.61
CA MET A 17 -38.27 -10.73 0.97
C MET A 17 -37.80 -11.55 -0.24
N GLN A 18 -38.67 -11.75 -1.24
CA GLN A 18 -38.33 -12.41 -2.51
C GLN A 18 -37.68 -11.46 -3.51
N SER A 19 -37.97 -10.15 -3.44
CA SER A 19 -37.22 -9.09 -4.11
C SER A 19 -36.00 -8.68 -3.29
N SER A 20 -35.15 -9.65 -2.92
CA SER A 20 -33.76 -9.34 -2.66
C SER A 20 -33.09 -9.07 -4.02
N ASP A 21 -33.45 -7.94 -4.64
CA ASP A 21 -32.58 -7.26 -5.59
C ASP A 21 -31.38 -6.78 -4.78
N THR A 22 -30.52 -7.74 -4.46
CA THR A 22 -29.12 -7.44 -4.23
C THR A 22 -28.71 -6.87 -5.57
N PRO A 23 -28.37 -5.57 -5.68
CA PRO A 23 -27.77 -5.07 -6.91
C PRO A 23 -26.63 -6.05 -7.25
N PRO A 24 -26.44 -6.45 -8.53
CA PRO A 24 -25.40 -7.38 -8.89
C PRO A 24 -24.15 -6.87 -8.20
N ALA A 25 -23.63 -7.65 -7.23
CA ALA A 25 -22.56 -7.19 -6.38
C ALA A 25 -21.49 -6.72 -7.35
N ALA A 26 -21.27 -5.40 -7.41
CA ALA A 26 -20.17 -4.89 -8.18
C ALA A 26 -18.99 -5.70 -7.68
N VAL A 27 -18.32 -6.43 -8.57
CA VAL A 27 -17.18 -7.27 -8.20
C VAL A 27 -16.14 -6.28 -7.70
N HIS A 28 -16.22 -5.96 -6.41
CA HIS A 28 -15.34 -5.02 -5.78
C HIS A 28 -14.01 -5.75 -5.72
N GLU A 29 -13.04 -5.27 -6.49
CA GLU A 29 -11.69 -5.79 -6.45
C GLU A 29 -11.22 -5.79 -4.98
N MET A 30 -10.65 -6.91 -4.52
CA MET A 30 -10.30 -7.11 -3.10
C MET A 30 -9.40 -5.97 -2.59
N GLY A 31 -9.82 -5.29 -1.53
CA GLY A 31 -9.11 -4.12 -1.00
C GLY A 31 -9.49 -2.78 -1.64
N VAL A 32 -10.46 -2.72 -2.55
CA VAL A 32 -10.93 -1.47 -3.17
C VAL A 32 -12.34 -1.13 -2.68
N PHE A 33 -12.46 0.01 -2.00
CA PHE A 33 -13.70 0.42 -1.31
C PHE A 33 -14.29 1.70 -1.90
N ALA A 34 -15.61 1.83 -1.90
CA ALA A 34 -16.27 3.05 -2.38
C ALA A 34 -16.00 4.26 -1.48
N SER A 35 -15.91 4.05 -0.16
CA SER A 35 -15.70 5.12 0.82
C SER A 35 -14.37 4.95 1.57
N LEU A 36 -13.82 6.08 2.01
CA LEU A 36 -12.60 6.10 2.82
C LEU A 36 -12.84 5.48 4.21
N ASP A 37 -13.98 5.74 4.82
CA ASP A 37 -14.34 5.24 6.14
C ASP A 37 -14.44 3.70 6.16
N ASP A 38 -15.08 3.10 5.14
CA ASP A 38 -15.18 1.64 5.03
C ASP A 38 -13.81 1.00 4.79
N ALA A 39 -12.97 1.63 3.97
CA ALA A 39 -11.61 1.15 3.71
C ALA A 39 -10.79 1.11 5.01
N VAL A 40 -10.79 2.22 5.77
CA VAL A 40 -10.04 2.31 7.02
C VAL A 40 -10.62 1.36 8.08
N ALA A 41 -11.94 1.21 8.15
CA ALA A 41 -12.58 0.25 9.05
C ALA A 41 -12.17 -1.20 8.74
N ALA A 42 -12.20 -1.60 7.47
CA ALA A 42 -11.77 -2.92 7.03
C ALA A 42 -10.28 -3.17 7.35
N ALA A 43 -9.41 -2.20 7.04
CA ALA A 43 -7.99 -2.28 7.33
C ALA A 43 -7.72 -2.36 8.85
N LYS A 44 -8.51 -1.69 9.67
CA LYS A 44 -8.40 -1.75 11.14
C LYS A 44 -8.75 -3.13 11.68
N VAL A 45 -9.78 -3.78 11.12
CA VAL A 45 -10.13 -5.16 11.47
C VAL A 45 -9.02 -6.12 11.02
N ALA A 46 -8.55 -5.99 9.78
CA ALA A 46 -7.48 -6.82 9.22
C ALA A 46 -6.19 -6.77 10.04
N GLN A 47 -5.80 -5.58 10.50
CA GLN A 47 -4.60 -5.36 11.30
C GLN A 47 -4.58 -6.19 12.59
N GLN A 48 -5.74 -6.44 13.20
CA GLN A 48 -5.85 -7.28 14.41
C GLN A 48 -5.49 -8.75 14.14
N GLY A 49 -5.46 -9.17 12.87
CA GLY A 49 -4.98 -10.48 12.43
C GLY A 49 -3.46 -10.63 12.44
N LEU A 50 -2.68 -9.55 12.48
CA LEU A 50 -1.20 -9.57 12.48
C LEU A 50 -0.59 -9.84 13.88
N LYS A 51 -1.19 -10.79 14.62
CA LYS A 51 -0.91 -11.07 16.03
C LYS A 51 0.49 -11.60 16.30
N SER A 52 1.10 -12.30 15.35
CA SER A 52 2.41 -12.93 15.52
C SER A 52 3.39 -12.53 14.42
N VAL A 53 4.68 -12.62 14.73
CA VAL A 53 5.76 -12.46 13.75
C VAL A 53 5.62 -13.47 12.62
N ALA A 54 5.22 -14.71 12.93
CA ALA A 54 4.98 -15.76 11.92
C ALA A 54 3.86 -15.39 10.93
N MET A 55 2.77 -14.79 11.39
CA MET A 55 1.69 -14.32 10.50
C MET A 55 2.18 -13.19 9.59
N ARG A 56 3.01 -12.28 10.11
CA ARG A 56 3.62 -11.20 9.31
C ARG A 56 4.58 -11.77 8.27
N GLN A 57 5.41 -12.75 8.63
CA GLN A 57 6.30 -13.45 7.70
C GLN A 57 5.53 -14.16 6.59
N LEU A 58 4.42 -14.83 6.92
CA LEU A 58 3.55 -15.49 5.97
C LEU A 58 2.95 -14.49 4.97
N ALA A 59 2.37 -13.39 5.45
CA ALA A 59 1.82 -12.35 4.60
C ALA A 59 2.91 -11.72 3.70
N ILE A 60 4.09 -11.45 4.25
CA ILE A 60 5.23 -10.91 3.48
C ILE A 60 5.68 -11.90 2.41
N ALA A 61 5.84 -13.19 2.72
CA ALA A 61 6.23 -14.21 1.75
C ALA A 61 5.24 -14.27 0.57
N ALA A 62 3.93 -14.24 0.87
CA ALA A 62 2.88 -14.19 -0.16
C ALA A 62 2.98 -12.92 -1.02
N ILE A 63 3.25 -11.76 -0.42
CA ILE A 63 3.44 -10.49 -1.14
C ILE A 63 4.67 -10.57 -2.05
N ARG A 64 5.78 -11.15 -1.59
CA ARG A 64 7.00 -11.29 -2.41
C ARG A 64 6.72 -12.15 -3.65
N GLU A 65 6.12 -13.33 -3.44
CA GLU A 65 5.79 -14.25 -4.53
C GLU A 65 4.84 -13.59 -5.55
N ALA A 66 3.76 -12.98 -5.08
CA ALA A 66 2.80 -12.31 -5.95
C ALA A 66 3.39 -11.07 -6.66
N GLY A 67 4.21 -10.29 -5.95
CA GLY A 67 4.90 -9.13 -6.50
C GLY A 67 5.85 -9.49 -7.63
N GLU A 68 6.58 -10.61 -7.52
CA GLU A 68 7.41 -11.14 -8.60
C GLU A 68 6.58 -11.73 -9.74
N LYS A 69 5.61 -12.60 -9.40
CA LYS A 69 4.75 -13.28 -10.37
C LYS A 69 4.03 -12.31 -11.30
N HIS A 70 3.54 -11.19 -10.75
CA HIS A 70 2.79 -10.19 -11.50
C HIS A 70 3.62 -8.95 -11.88
N ALA A 71 4.94 -8.97 -11.66
CA ALA A 71 5.80 -7.82 -11.91
C ALA A 71 5.69 -7.29 -13.35
N ARG A 72 5.54 -8.20 -14.33
CA ARG A 72 5.46 -7.87 -15.75
C ARG A 72 4.13 -7.20 -16.09
N ASP A 73 3.02 -7.83 -15.72
CA ASP A 73 1.67 -7.29 -15.95
C ASP A 73 1.52 -5.88 -15.34
N LEU A 74 2.03 -5.70 -14.11
CA LEU A 74 2.01 -4.42 -13.42
C LEU A 74 2.90 -3.37 -14.09
N ALA A 75 4.04 -3.77 -14.67
CA ALA A 75 4.92 -2.87 -15.39
C ALA A 75 4.30 -2.39 -16.71
N GLU A 76 3.71 -3.29 -17.49
CA GLU A 76 3.01 -2.97 -18.73
C GLU A 76 1.80 -2.06 -18.47
N LEU A 77 1.01 -2.39 -17.45
CA LEU A 77 -0.11 -1.57 -17.03
C LEU A 77 0.37 -0.19 -16.56
N ALA A 78 1.44 -0.09 -15.77
CA ALA A 78 1.98 1.19 -15.34
C ALA A 78 2.39 2.08 -16.52
N VAL A 79 3.13 1.54 -17.50
CA VAL A 79 3.55 2.34 -18.67
C VAL A 79 2.34 2.74 -19.51
N SER A 80 1.40 1.82 -19.75
CA SER A 80 0.20 2.11 -20.54
C SER A 80 -0.71 3.16 -19.88
N GLU A 81 -0.83 3.14 -18.55
CA GLU A 81 -1.69 4.05 -17.80
C GLU A 81 -1.05 5.43 -17.62
N THR A 82 0.23 5.45 -17.23
CA THR A 82 0.92 6.70 -16.85
C THR A 82 1.60 7.39 -18.03
N GLY A 83 1.93 6.65 -19.09
CA GLY A 83 2.81 7.11 -20.17
C GLY A 83 4.26 7.34 -19.74
N MET A 84 4.65 6.94 -18.53
CA MET A 84 5.98 7.23 -17.97
C MET A 84 6.88 5.99 -17.97
N GLY A 85 8.16 6.20 -18.28
CA GLY A 85 9.20 5.18 -18.09
C GLY A 85 9.21 4.07 -19.15
N ARG A 86 9.79 2.92 -18.79
CA ARG A 86 10.01 1.75 -19.66
C ARG A 86 9.54 0.49 -18.96
N VAL A 87 8.91 -0.42 -19.71
CA VAL A 87 8.37 -1.66 -19.16
C VAL A 87 9.45 -2.49 -18.46
N GLU A 88 10.60 -2.68 -19.10
CA GLU A 88 11.70 -3.48 -18.53
C GLU A 88 12.23 -2.91 -17.21
N ASP A 89 12.36 -1.58 -17.12
CA ASP A 89 12.87 -0.93 -15.91
C ASP A 89 11.84 -0.99 -14.79
N LYS A 90 10.55 -0.82 -15.09
CA LYS A 90 9.47 -1.00 -14.11
C LYS A 90 9.34 -2.44 -13.65
N PHE A 91 9.50 -3.41 -14.55
CA PHE A 91 9.57 -4.84 -14.20
C PHE A 91 10.72 -5.09 -13.22
N ALA A 92 11.93 -4.61 -13.56
CA ALA A 92 13.10 -4.73 -12.70
C ALA A 92 12.88 -4.08 -11.33
N LYS A 93 12.24 -2.91 -11.26
CA LYS A 93 11.87 -2.26 -9.99
C LYS A 93 10.89 -3.09 -9.16
N ASN A 94 9.83 -3.62 -9.77
CA ASN A 94 8.84 -4.44 -9.07
C ASN A 94 9.49 -5.69 -8.46
N VAL A 95 10.31 -6.40 -9.25
CA VAL A 95 11.08 -7.56 -8.78
C VAL A 95 12.07 -7.16 -7.68
N ALA A 96 12.76 -6.04 -7.85
CA ALA A 96 13.72 -5.55 -6.86
C ALA A 96 13.06 -5.23 -5.51
N GLN A 97 11.85 -4.64 -5.48
CA GLN A 97 11.13 -4.41 -4.23
C GLN A 97 10.60 -5.72 -3.64
N ALA A 98 10.03 -6.60 -4.47
CA ALA A 98 9.53 -7.89 -4.00
C ALA A 98 10.63 -8.74 -3.36
N ARG A 99 11.86 -8.73 -3.89
CA ARG A 99 12.99 -9.49 -3.33
C ARG A 99 13.77 -8.73 -2.24
N GLY A 100 13.92 -7.42 -2.41
CA GLY A 100 14.90 -6.61 -1.69
C GLY A 100 14.36 -5.78 -0.53
N THR A 101 13.05 -5.53 -0.45
CA THR A 101 12.48 -4.80 0.68
C THR A 101 12.65 -5.62 1.97
N PRO A 102 13.25 -5.10 3.06
CA PRO A 102 13.39 -5.83 4.32
C PRO A 102 12.05 -6.18 4.96
N GLY A 103 11.91 -7.40 5.46
CA GLY A 103 10.76 -7.89 6.22
C GLY A 103 10.92 -7.73 7.72
N VAL A 104 10.40 -8.70 8.49
CA VAL A 104 10.46 -8.69 9.97
C VAL A 104 11.88 -8.78 10.52
N GLU A 105 12.85 -9.23 9.72
CA GLU A 105 14.25 -9.36 10.07
C GLU A 105 14.93 -8.02 10.39
N CYS A 106 14.35 -6.89 9.97
CA CYS A 106 14.85 -5.55 10.32
C CYS A 106 14.37 -5.07 11.70
N LEU A 107 13.51 -5.82 12.38
CA LEU A 107 13.03 -5.50 13.73
C LEU A 107 13.92 -6.18 14.76
N SER A 108 14.44 -5.40 15.72
CA SER A 108 15.26 -5.93 16.81
C SER A 108 14.78 -5.38 18.15
N PRO A 109 14.32 -6.24 19.07
CA PRO A 109 14.06 -5.82 20.45
C PRO A 109 15.37 -5.46 21.15
N GLN A 110 15.32 -4.55 22.12
CA GLN A 110 16.46 -4.21 22.97
C GLN A 110 16.21 -4.69 24.39
N VAL A 111 17.22 -5.30 25.02
CA VAL A 111 17.18 -5.66 26.43
C VAL A 111 18.28 -4.88 27.14
N LEU A 112 17.87 -4.07 28.12
CA LEU A 112 18.78 -3.36 29.01
C LEU A 112 18.84 -4.11 30.33
N THR A 113 20.05 -4.39 30.83
CA THR A 113 20.27 -5.06 32.12
C THR A 113 20.98 -4.12 33.09
N GLY A 114 20.62 -4.16 34.36
CA GLY A 114 21.31 -3.45 35.43
C GLY A 114 20.84 -3.91 36.81
N ASP A 115 21.29 -3.22 37.85
CA ASP A 115 21.01 -3.57 39.26
C ASP A 115 19.51 -3.61 39.61
N ASN A 116 18.68 -2.94 38.81
CA ASN A 116 17.22 -2.89 38.97
C ASN A 116 16.47 -3.93 38.12
N GLY A 117 17.17 -4.89 37.50
CA GLY A 117 16.60 -5.94 36.66
C GLY A 117 16.56 -5.62 35.16
N PRO A 118 16.01 -6.53 34.34
CA PRO A 118 15.96 -6.37 32.89
C PRO A 118 14.79 -5.47 32.44
N THR A 119 15.04 -4.61 31.45
CA THR A 119 14.02 -3.84 30.73
C THR A 119 14.02 -4.26 29.26
N LEU A 120 12.86 -4.70 28.77
CA LEU A 120 12.63 -5.03 27.36
C LEU A 120 12.00 -3.83 26.66
N ILE A 121 12.59 -3.43 25.53
CA ILE A 121 12.08 -2.36 24.66
C ILE A 121 11.75 -2.99 23.30
N GLU A 122 10.49 -2.89 22.91
CA GLU A 122 9.98 -3.37 21.61
C GLU A 122 9.17 -2.28 20.91
N ASN A 123 9.20 -2.31 19.57
CA ASN A 123 8.41 -1.41 18.76
C ASN A 123 6.97 -1.95 18.59
N ALA A 124 5.98 -1.12 18.87
CA ALA A 124 4.57 -1.42 18.62
C ALA A 124 4.09 -0.85 17.27
N PRO A 125 3.11 -1.49 16.61
CA PRO A 125 2.51 -0.96 15.38
C PRO A 125 1.75 0.34 15.65
N TRP A 126 1.64 1.18 14.62
CA TRP A 126 0.76 2.35 14.58
C TRP A 126 -0.71 1.99 14.32
N GLY A 127 -0.99 0.76 13.87
CA GLY A 127 -2.33 0.31 13.47
C GLY A 127 -2.52 0.47 11.96
N VAL A 128 -3.43 1.34 11.55
CA VAL A 128 -3.62 1.67 10.13
C VAL A 128 -2.70 2.82 9.74
N VAL A 129 -1.88 2.61 8.70
CA VAL A 129 -0.97 3.63 8.15
C VAL A 129 -1.48 4.14 6.81
N ALA A 130 -1.45 5.45 6.62
CA ALA A 130 -1.78 6.06 5.34
C ALA A 130 -0.54 6.18 4.45
N SER A 131 -0.61 5.65 3.23
CA SER A 131 0.49 5.69 2.28
C SER A 131 0.10 6.36 0.97
N VAL A 132 0.75 7.48 0.63
CA VAL A 132 0.58 8.13 -0.68
C VAL A 132 1.59 7.54 -1.66
N THR A 133 1.12 7.08 -2.82
CA THR A 133 1.96 6.42 -3.83
C THR A 133 2.09 7.24 -5.11
N PRO A 134 3.29 7.34 -5.71
CA PRO A 134 3.57 8.21 -6.85
C PRO A 134 3.16 7.57 -8.18
N SER A 135 3.04 8.38 -9.24
CA SER A 135 2.84 7.88 -10.60
C SER A 135 4.10 7.33 -11.27
N THR A 136 5.29 7.67 -10.76
CA THR A 136 6.56 7.25 -11.36
C THR A 136 6.86 5.77 -11.09
N ASN A 137 6.55 5.27 -9.88
CA ASN A 137 6.80 3.88 -9.45
C ASN A 137 5.61 3.26 -8.70
N PRO A 138 4.39 3.24 -9.27
CA PRO A 138 3.18 2.97 -8.50
C PRO A 138 3.17 1.57 -7.87
N ALA A 139 3.35 0.51 -8.66
CA ALA A 139 3.36 -0.87 -8.17
C ALA A 139 4.54 -1.15 -7.22
N ALA A 140 5.74 -0.68 -7.57
CA ALA A 140 6.93 -0.88 -6.74
C ALA A 140 6.78 -0.22 -5.36
N THR A 141 6.21 0.98 -5.26
CA THR A 141 5.95 1.63 -3.97
C THR A 141 4.88 0.88 -3.17
N VAL A 142 3.82 0.38 -3.82
CA VAL A 142 2.81 -0.47 -3.14
C VAL A 142 3.46 -1.72 -2.56
N ILE A 143 4.28 -2.45 -3.33
CA ILE A 143 4.98 -3.66 -2.87
C ILE A 143 5.91 -3.35 -1.69
N ASN A 144 6.76 -2.33 -1.82
CA ASN A 144 7.70 -1.95 -0.77
C ASN A 144 6.99 -1.56 0.54
N ASN A 145 5.97 -0.72 0.44
CA ASN A 145 5.28 -0.21 1.62
C ASN A 145 4.39 -1.30 2.24
N ALA A 146 3.81 -2.19 1.43
CA ALA A 146 3.09 -3.37 1.95
C ALA A 146 4.01 -4.23 2.81
N ILE A 147 5.18 -4.63 2.29
CA ILE A 147 6.15 -5.46 3.02
C ILE A 147 6.62 -4.76 4.29
N SER A 148 7.09 -3.51 4.17
CA SER A 148 7.70 -2.77 5.28
C SER A 148 6.70 -2.50 6.41
N LEU A 149 5.46 -2.11 6.07
CA LEU A 149 4.46 -1.74 7.07
C LEU A 149 3.83 -2.98 7.73
N ILE A 150 3.61 -4.06 6.98
CA ILE A 150 3.14 -5.35 7.54
C ILE A 150 4.21 -5.98 8.43
N ALA A 151 5.50 -5.87 8.08
CA ALA A 151 6.59 -6.31 8.96
C ALA A 151 6.49 -5.67 10.34
N ALA A 152 6.26 -4.35 10.37
CA ALA A 152 6.02 -3.58 11.59
C ALA A 152 4.63 -3.79 12.23
N GLY A 153 3.79 -4.68 11.69
CA GLY A 153 2.49 -5.05 12.25
C GLY A 153 1.32 -4.12 11.89
N ASN A 154 1.44 -3.34 10.82
CA ASN A 154 0.43 -2.38 10.38
C ASN A 154 -0.38 -2.91 9.20
N SER A 155 -1.62 -2.44 9.06
CA SER A 155 -2.33 -2.45 7.77
C SER A 155 -2.17 -1.10 7.08
N VAL A 156 -2.49 -1.03 5.79
CA VAL A 156 -2.18 0.13 4.95
C VAL A 156 -3.40 0.57 4.15
N ILE A 157 -3.74 1.86 4.24
CA ILE A 157 -4.63 2.54 3.32
C ILE A 157 -3.78 3.36 2.34
N PHE A 158 -3.81 2.96 1.08
CA PHE A 158 -3.11 3.64 0.01
C PHE A 158 -3.97 4.77 -0.56
N ALA A 159 -3.31 5.88 -0.89
CA ALA A 159 -3.82 6.96 -1.71
C ALA A 159 -2.98 7.03 -3.00
N PRO A 160 -3.36 6.29 -4.05
CA PRO A 160 -2.68 6.35 -5.34
C PRO A 160 -2.76 7.73 -5.99
N HIS A 161 -1.69 8.12 -6.67
CA HIS A 161 -1.76 9.24 -7.59
C HIS A 161 -2.85 8.97 -8.66
N PRO A 162 -3.73 9.95 -8.99
CA PRO A 162 -4.83 9.72 -9.93
C PRO A 162 -4.40 9.18 -11.30
N ALA A 163 -3.22 9.59 -11.79
CA ALA A 163 -2.63 9.12 -13.05
C ALA A 163 -2.11 7.67 -13.02
N ALA A 164 -2.05 7.02 -11.85
CA ALA A 164 -1.56 5.65 -11.69
C ALA A 164 -2.52 4.80 -10.82
N LYS A 165 -3.81 5.14 -10.89
CA LYS A 165 -4.87 4.58 -10.07
C LYS A 165 -5.06 3.08 -10.33
N LYS A 166 -5.23 2.69 -11.60
CA LYS A 166 -5.59 1.32 -11.99
C LYS A 166 -4.46 0.36 -11.65
N VAL A 167 -3.21 0.71 -11.96
CA VAL A 167 -2.07 -0.14 -11.63
C VAL A 167 -1.87 -0.30 -10.12
N SER A 168 -2.09 0.76 -9.34
CA SER A 168 -1.97 0.70 -7.88
C SER A 168 -3.09 -0.15 -7.26
N GLN A 169 -4.34 0.05 -7.70
CA GLN A 169 -5.49 -0.77 -7.30
C GLN A 169 -5.27 -2.24 -7.67
N ARG A 170 -4.79 -2.52 -8.89
CA ARG A 170 -4.48 -3.87 -9.35
C ARG A 170 -3.41 -4.54 -8.49
N ALA A 171 -2.33 -3.83 -8.15
CA ALA A 171 -1.31 -4.33 -7.25
C ALA A 171 -1.89 -4.67 -5.87
N ILE A 172 -2.64 -3.75 -5.26
CA ILE A 172 -3.31 -3.95 -3.96
C ILE A 172 -4.18 -5.22 -3.98
N THR A 173 -5.01 -5.37 -5.02
CA THR A 173 -5.89 -6.53 -5.20
C THR A 173 -5.11 -7.83 -5.29
N LEU A 174 -4.10 -7.90 -6.16
CA LEU A 174 -3.29 -9.11 -6.34
C LEU A 174 -2.55 -9.50 -5.06
N LEU A 175 -2.02 -8.52 -4.33
CA LEU A 175 -1.31 -8.76 -3.08
C LEU A 175 -2.26 -9.25 -1.97
N ASN A 176 -3.45 -8.66 -1.82
CA ASN A 176 -4.43 -9.17 -0.85
C ASN A 176 -4.88 -10.60 -1.19
N LEU A 177 -5.16 -10.89 -2.47
CA LEU A 177 -5.54 -12.24 -2.89
C LEU A 177 -4.46 -13.26 -2.52
N ALA A 178 -3.18 -12.91 -2.69
CA ALA A 178 -2.07 -13.77 -2.29
C ALA A 178 -1.98 -13.96 -0.77
N ILE A 179 -2.12 -12.88 0.01
CA ILE A 179 -2.13 -12.95 1.48
C ILE A 179 -3.24 -13.90 1.95
N VAL A 180 -4.45 -13.76 1.42
CA VAL A 180 -5.61 -14.57 1.78
C VAL A 180 -5.41 -16.02 1.36
N ALA A 181 -4.90 -16.27 0.16
CA ALA A 181 -4.58 -17.62 -0.31
C ALA A 181 -3.54 -18.33 0.58
N ALA A 182 -2.64 -17.58 1.20
CA ALA A 182 -1.67 -18.11 2.17
C ALA A 182 -2.27 -18.31 3.58
N GLY A 183 -3.52 -17.91 3.83
CA GLY A 183 -4.18 -17.97 5.14
C GLY A 183 -4.03 -16.72 6.00
N GLY A 184 -3.57 -15.61 5.41
CA GLY A 184 -3.49 -14.31 6.07
C GLY A 184 -4.81 -13.53 6.06
N PRO A 185 -4.87 -12.38 6.76
CA PRO A 185 -6.07 -11.56 6.83
C PRO A 185 -6.43 -10.91 5.49
N GLU A 186 -7.73 -10.85 5.19
CA GLU A 186 -8.26 -10.03 4.09
C GLU A 186 -8.03 -8.54 4.35
N ASN A 187 -7.87 -7.74 3.30
CA ASN A 187 -7.86 -6.27 3.38
C ASN A 187 -6.75 -5.68 4.27
N LEU A 188 -5.57 -6.30 4.34
CA LEU A 188 -4.39 -5.66 4.94
C LEU A 188 -3.92 -4.45 4.14
N LEU A 189 -4.20 -4.45 2.84
CA LEU A 189 -3.89 -3.36 1.90
C LEU A 189 -5.22 -2.86 1.35
N VAL A 190 -5.53 -1.58 1.48
CA VAL A 190 -6.80 -1.03 0.99
C VAL A 190 -6.60 0.28 0.24
N THR A 191 -7.57 0.67 -0.57
CA THR A 191 -7.64 1.97 -1.26
C THR A 191 -9.10 2.32 -1.55
N VAL A 192 -9.36 3.58 -1.85
CA VAL A 192 -10.66 3.99 -2.39
C VAL A 192 -10.76 3.70 -3.89
N THR A 193 -11.99 3.53 -4.38
CA THR A 193 -12.30 3.34 -5.80
C THR A 193 -11.92 4.55 -6.62
N ASN A 194 -12.04 5.77 -6.11
CA ASN A 194 -11.70 7.01 -6.82
C ASN A 194 -10.74 7.87 -6.00
N PRO A 195 -9.43 7.58 -6.05
CA PRO A 195 -8.45 8.41 -5.36
C PRO A 195 -8.29 9.76 -6.07
N ASP A 196 -8.38 10.83 -5.29
CA ASP A 196 -8.14 12.21 -5.71
C ASP A 196 -7.42 12.99 -4.60
N ILE A 197 -7.11 14.25 -4.89
CA ILE A 197 -6.40 15.13 -3.96
C ILE A 197 -7.22 15.36 -2.69
N GLU A 198 -8.54 15.51 -2.82
CA GLU A 198 -9.42 15.71 -1.67
C GLU A 198 -9.40 14.49 -0.74
N THR A 199 -9.48 13.28 -1.30
CA THR A 199 -9.41 12.04 -0.54
C THR A 199 -8.06 11.89 0.16
N ALA A 200 -6.95 12.24 -0.51
CA ALA A 200 -5.63 12.26 0.11
C ALA A 200 -5.55 13.28 1.28
N GLN A 201 -6.12 14.48 1.11
CA GLN A 201 -6.17 15.49 2.17
C GLN A 201 -7.04 15.05 3.36
N ARG A 202 -8.19 14.42 3.10
CA ARG A 202 -9.02 13.79 4.12
C ARG A 202 -8.24 12.72 4.87
N LEU A 203 -7.48 11.90 4.16
CA LEU A 203 -6.65 10.85 4.74
C LEU A 203 -5.60 11.41 5.72
N PHE A 204 -4.98 12.55 5.41
CA PHE A 204 -4.02 13.21 6.32
C PHE A 204 -4.63 13.57 7.67
N LYS A 205 -5.93 13.88 7.71
CA LYS A 205 -6.67 14.27 8.91
C LYS A 205 -7.50 13.14 9.51
N PHE A 206 -7.55 11.97 8.88
CA PHE A 206 -8.46 10.89 9.27
C PHE A 206 -8.24 10.44 10.74
N PRO A 207 -9.27 10.44 11.60
CA PRO A 207 -9.14 10.01 12.99
C PRO A 207 -8.66 8.56 13.11
N GLY A 208 -7.70 8.30 14.01
CA GLY A 208 -7.16 6.96 14.23
C GLY A 208 -6.00 6.54 13.33
N ILE A 209 -5.63 7.34 12.32
CA ILE A 209 -4.37 7.18 11.58
C ILE A 209 -3.31 8.07 12.23
N GLY A 210 -2.27 7.49 12.81
CA GLY A 210 -1.20 8.22 13.51
C GLY A 210 0.08 8.46 12.68
N LEU A 211 0.25 7.73 11.59
CA LEU A 211 1.45 7.76 10.74
C LEU A 211 1.07 7.93 9.27
N LEU A 212 1.74 8.88 8.60
CA LEU A 212 1.68 9.09 7.16
C LEU A 212 3.03 8.69 6.53
N VAL A 213 2.96 7.96 5.41
CA VAL A 213 4.11 7.62 4.56
C VAL A 213 3.86 8.19 3.16
N VAL A 214 4.52 9.29 2.82
CA VAL A 214 4.25 10.05 1.60
C VAL A 214 5.43 9.93 0.64
N THR A 215 5.21 9.34 -0.52
CA THR A 215 6.18 9.32 -1.62
C THR A 215 5.62 10.13 -2.78
N GLY A 216 6.26 11.25 -3.09
CA GLY A 216 5.82 12.15 -4.16
C GLY A 216 6.57 13.48 -4.15
N GLY A 217 6.24 14.37 -5.09
CA GLY A 217 6.88 15.68 -5.19
C GLY A 217 6.67 16.56 -3.96
N GLU A 218 7.44 17.64 -3.87
CA GLU A 218 7.43 18.58 -2.75
C GLU A 218 6.01 19.08 -2.40
N ALA A 219 5.18 19.37 -3.40
CA ALA A 219 3.81 19.83 -3.23
C ALA A 219 2.93 18.89 -2.36
N VAL A 220 3.03 17.56 -2.51
CA VAL A 220 2.23 16.64 -1.68
C VAL A 220 2.78 16.51 -0.27
N VAL A 221 4.10 16.61 -0.12
CA VAL A 221 4.76 16.60 1.20
C VAL A 221 4.40 17.87 1.98
N GLU A 222 4.44 19.04 1.33
CA GLU A 222 4.01 20.31 1.91
C GLU A 222 2.52 20.29 2.26
N ALA A 223 1.67 19.76 1.39
CA ALA A 223 0.24 19.60 1.67
C ALA A 223 0.01 18.75 2.92
N ALA A 224 0.72 17.62 3.06
CA ALA A 224 0.65 16.78 4.26
C ALA A 224 1.07 17.56 5.52
N ARG A 225 2.22 18.26 5.48
CA ARG A 225 2.72 19.08 6.60
C ARG A 225 1.76 20.20 6.99
N LYS A 226 1.11 20.84 6.00
CA LYS A 226 0.15 21.93 6.24
C LYS A 226 -1.14 21.44 6.90
N HIS A 227 -1.53 20.20 6.63
CA HIS A 227 -2.84 19.68 7.04
C HIS A 227 -2.83 18.87 8.34
N THR A 228 -1.66 18.45 8.85
CA THR A 228 -1.59 17.62 10.05
C THR A 228 -0.24 17.70 10.78
N ASN A 229 -0.27 17.48 12.10
CA ASN A 229 0.91 17.31 12.95
C ASN A 229 1.22 15.83 13.26
N LYS A 230 0.55 14.91 12.56
CA LYS A 230 0.83 13.47 12.66
C LYS A 230 2.26 13.18 12.25
N ARG A 231 2.81 12.04 12.70
CA ARG A 231 4.13 11.60 12.28
C ARG A 231 4.12 11.40 10.76
N LEU A 232 5.08 12.00 10.07
CA LEU A 232 5.21 11.99 8.62
C LEU A 232 6.59 11.47 8.23
N ILE A 233 6.61 10.39 7.47
CA ILE A 233 7.79 9.92 6.74
C ILE A 233 7.58 10.32 5.29
N ALA A 234 8.47 11.13 4.74
CA ALA A 234 8.33 11.66 3.39
C ALA A 234 9.58 11.38 2.55
N ALA A 235 9.36 10.97 1.30
CA ALA A 235 10.38 10.90 0.26
C ALA A 235 9.98 11.88 -0.84
N GLY A 236 10.72 12.99 -0.93
CA GLY A 236 10.56 14.06 -1.93
C GLY A 236 11.38 13.83 -3.20
N ALA A 237 11.39 14.82 -4.08
CA ALA A 237 12.25 14.81 -5.26
C ALA A 237 13.74 14.86 -4.84
N GLY A 238 14.54 13.98 -5.42
CA GLY A 238 16.00 14.02 -5.30
C GLY A 238 16.63 14.78 -6.45
N ASN A 239 17.81 15.35 -6.23
CA ASN A 239 18.73 15.77 -7.29
C ASN A 239 20.09 15.10 -7.03
N PRO A 240 20.20 13.78 -7.28
CA PRO A 240 21.37 13.02 -6.85
C PRO A 240 22.62 13.44 -7.66
N PRO A 241 23.66 14.00 -7.01
CA PRO A 241 24.90 14.31 -7.70
C PRO A 241 25.72 13.05 -7.95
N VAL A 242 26.51 13.03 -9.03
CA VAL A 242 27.59 12.05 -9.21
C VAL A 242 28.92 12.78 -9.16
N VAL A 243 29.80 12.36 -8.25
CA VAL A 243 31.16 12.88 -8.11
C VAL A 243 32.14 11.81 -8.59
N VAL A 244 33.03 12.20 -9.51
CA VAL A 244 34.11 11.35 -10.04
C VAL A 244 35.42 12.03 -9.69
N ASP A 245 36.20 11.44 -8.79
CA ASP A 245 37.50 11.95 -8.38
C ASP A 245 38.65 11.34 -9.21
N GLU A 246 39.87 11.83 -8.97
CA GLU A 246 41.09 11.42 -9.67
C GLU A 246 41.50 9.96 -9.44
N THR A 247 40.91 9.27 -8.46
CA THR A 247 41.17 7.87 -8.13
C THR A 247 40.17 6.91 -8.76
N ALA A 248 39.14 7.43 -9.44
CA ALA A 248 38.06 6.64 -9.97
C ALA A 248 38.49 5.74 -11.15
N ASP A 249 37.93 4.53 -11.19
CA ASP A 249 37.85 3.73 -12.41
C ASP A 249 36.89 4.44 -13.38
N LEU A 250 37.46 5.17 -14.33
CA LEU A 250 36.72 6.00 -15.28
C LEU A 250 35.78 5.18 -16.18
N ALA A 251 36.17 3.96 -16.56
CA ALA A 251 35.35 3.11 -17.41
C ALA A 251 34.09 2.64 -16.65
N ARG A 252 34.27 2.20 -15.41
CA ARG A 252 33.15 1.81 -14.54
C ARG A 252 32.27 3.01 -14.18
N ALA A 253 32.88 4.17 -13.91
CA ALA A 253 32.15 5.40 -13.60
C ALA A 253 31.24 5.80 -14.77
N ALA A 254 31.77 5.85 -16.00
CA ALA A 254 30.99 6.18 -17.19
C ALA A 254 29.80 5.23 -17.40
N GLN A 255 30.03 3.91 -17.30
CA GLN A 255 28.96 2.91 -17.44
C GLN A 255 27.88 3.06 -16.35
N SER A 256 28.30 3.31 -15.09
CA SER A 256 27.38 3.47 -13.96
C SER A 256 26.53 4.73 -14.10
N ILE A 257 27.12 5.85 -14.53
CA ILE A 257 26.43 7.11 -14.79
C ILE A 257 25.38 6.92 -15.89
N VAL A 258 25.77 6.35 -17.04
CA VAL A 258 24.84 6.11 -18.15
C VAL A 258 23.71 5.19 -17.72
N LYS A 259 24.03 4.09 -17.02
CA LYS A 259 23.01 3.14 -16.53
C LYS A 259 22.05 3.81 -15.55
N GLY A 260 22.55 4.60 -14.59
CA GLY A 260 21.72 5.30 -13.62
C GLY A 260 20.83 6.36 -14.27
N ALA A 261 21.41 7.23 -15.10
CA ALA A 261 20.69 8.34 -15.73
C ALA A 261 19.73 7.89 -16.85
N SER A 262 19.93 6.71 -17.45
CA SER A 262 18.99 6.18 -18.47
C SER A 262 17.89 5.31 -17.88
N PHE A 263 18.02 4.87 -16.62
CA PHE A 263 17.07 3.96 -16.00
C PHE A 263 15.69 4.58 -15.88
N ASP A 264 14.68 3.89 -16.42
CA ASP A 264 13.29 4.31 -16.46
C ASP A 264 13.09 5.73 -17.02
N ASN A 265 13.92 6.14 -17.99
CA ASN A 265 13.93 7.47 -18.59
C ASN A 265 14.19 8.62 -17.59
N ASN A 266 14.96 8.36 -16.53
CA ASN A 266 15.35 9.37 -15.53
C ASN A 266 14.17 10.05 -14.81
N ILE A 267 13.07 9.33 -14.61
CA ILE A 267 11.85 9.90 -13.99
C ILE A 267 11.85 9.83 -12.45
N ILE A 268 12.96 9.43 -11.82
CA ILE A 268 13.14 9.36 -10.36
C ILE A 268 14.18 10.37 -9.93
#